data_AF-A0A255T9A5-F1
#
_entry.id   AF-A0A255T9A5-F1
#
_cell.length_a   1.000
_cell.length_b   1.000
_cell.length_c   1.000
_cell.angle_alpha   90.00
_cell.angle_beta   90.00
_cell.angle_gamma   90.00
#
_symmetry.space_group_name_H-M   'P 1'
#
loop_
_entity.id
_entity.type
_entity.pdbx_description
1 polymer ?
#
loop_
_entity_poly.entity_id
_entity_poly.type
_entity_poly.pdbx_seq_one_letter_code
_entity_poly.pdbx_strand_id
1 'polypeptide(L)'
;MESFLYNKQKNLYTFYNDRVRWVIVFIELRYKKFPVPLLNEIRAAQDHVTRCYDHDKSENREYVESQIEMAQGHYMRCLLDGYKYIWYHFGADIKRKYMLARLFGKLSDINNGEFVAEMQNYFRQSKKDNEQARLLETKDKEKSIDLYERSIGGLIKLDELYEDNESAIRWSVRKGLAMKAIYYLGWIIALGFTIARYWDTLIQYFN
;
A
#
# COMPACT_ATOMS: atom_id res chain seq x y z
N MET A 1 3.72 24.48 -36.09
CA MET A 1 3.98 23.07 -36.47
C MET A 1 5.01 22.47 -35.53
N GLU A 2 6.19 23.08 -35.37
CA GLU A 2 7.10 22.83 -34.24
C GLU A 2 6.38 22.91 -32.88
N SER A 3 5.45 23.85 -32.73
CA SER A 3 4.63 23.98 -31.52
C SER A 3 3.86 22.71 -31.14
N PHE A 4 3.45 21.87 -32.09
CA PHE A 4 2.69 20.65 -31.80
C PHE A 4 3.59 19.56 -31.22
N LEU A 5 4.74 19.29 -31.86
CA LEU A 5 5.73 18.34 -31.37
C LEU A 5 6.29 18.79 -30.01
N TYR A 6 6.59 20.08 -29.88
CA TYR A 6 6.99 20.67 -28.62
C TYR A 6 5.94 20.43 -27.53
N ASN A 7 4.65 20.64 -27.82
CA ASN A 7 3.58 20.38 -26.87
C ASN A 7 3.47 18.89 -26.50
N LYS A 8 3.61 17.96 -27.46
CA LYS A 8 3.62 16.52 -27.18
C LYS A 8 4.80 16.14 -26.26
N GLN A 9 6.00 16.65 -26.53
CA GLN A 9 7.19 16.44 -25.69
C GLN A 9 7.02 17.05 -24.29
N LYS A 10 6.47 18.26 -24.20
CA LYS A 10 6.15 18.93 -22.94
C LYS A 10 5.16 18.10 -22.12
N ASN A 11 4.10 17.59 -22.73
CA ASN A 11 3.10 16.76 -22.05
C ASN A 11 3.73 15.45 -21.53
N LEU A 12 4.59 14.82 -22.32
CA LEU A 12 5.34 13.63 -21.89
C LEU A 12 6.23 13.93 -20.67
N TYR A 13 6.95 15.05 -20.70
CA TYR A 13 7.79 15.51 -19.59
C TYR A 13 6.97 15.81 -18.34
N THR A 14 5.85 16.51 -18.47
CA THR A 14 4.92 16.80 -17.37
C THR A 14 4.36 15.52 -16.77
N PHE A 15 3.90 14.58 -17.61
CA PHE A 15 3.38 13.29 -17.15
C PHE A 15 4.43 12.50 -16.35
N TYR A 16 5.68 12.47 -16.83
CA TYR A 16 6.77 11.84 -16.09
C TYR A 16 6.99 12.52 -14.72
N ASN A 17 7.14 13.84 -14.67
CA ASN A 17 7.49 14.55 -13.44
C ASN A 17 6.35 14.58 -12.41
N ASP A 18 5.12 14.73 -12.85
CA ASP A 18 3.98 14.91 -11.95
C ASP A 18 3.46 13.57 -11.43
N ARG A 19 3.57 12.49 -12.22
CA ARG A 19 2.98 11.18 -11.89
C ARG A 19 4.02 10.09 -11.69
N VAL A 20 4.84 9.79 -12.70
CA VAL A 20 5.78 8.67 -12.65
C VAL A 20 6.86 8.89 -11.59
N ARG A 21 7.42 10.10 -11.52
CA ARG A 21 8.46 10.46 -10.54
C ARG A 21 7.96 10.32 -9.11
N TRP A 22 6.70 10.65 -8.84
CA TRP A 22 6.12 10.47 -7.51
C TRP A 22 6.16 9.00 -7.07
N VAL A 23 5.77 8.07 -7.95
CA VAL A 23 5.85 6.63 -7.69
C VAL A 23 7.28 6.20 -7.40
N ILE A 24 8.24 6.68 -8.21
CA ILE A 24 9.67 6.35 -8.03
C ILE A 24 10.13 6.77 -6.65
N VAL A 25 9.94 8.04 -6.30
CA VAL A 25 10.35 8.61 -5.02
C VAL A 25 9.66 7.92 -3.86
N PHE A 26 8.35 7.64 -3.97
CA PHE A 26 7.59 6.95 -2.93
C PHE A 26 8.19 5.58 -2.61
N ILE A 27 8.53 4.81 -3.65
CA ILE A 27 9.11 3.47 -3.52
C ILE A 27 10.53 3.56 -2.96
N GLU A 28 11.38 4.46 -3.47
CA GLU A 28 12.78 4.58 -3.05
C GLU A 28 12.90 4.98 -1.58
N LEU A 29 12.10 5.96 -1.14
CA LEU A 29 12.10 6.42 0.26
C LEU A 29 11.73 5.31 1.25
N ARG A 30 10.87 4.36 0.84
CA ARG A 30 10.38 3.29 1.73
C ARG A 30 11.19 2.01 1.63
N TYR A 31 11.56 1.59 0.42
CA TYR A 31 12.09 0.25 0.17
C TYR A 31 13.60 0.22 -0.07
N LYS A 32 14.23 1.37 -0.35
CA LYS A 32 15.67 1.49 -0.69
C LYS A 32 16.13 0.57 -1.84
N LYS A 33 15.18 -0.02 -2.57
CA LYS A 33 15.36 -0.90 -3.72
C LYS A 33 14.24 -0.60 -4.68
N PHE A 34 14.59 -0.38 -5.95
CA PHE A 34 13.62 -0.07 -6.98
C PHE A 34 13.27 -1.35 -7.79
N PRO A 35 11.98 -1.62 -8.07
CA PRO A 35 11.58 -2.81 -8.80
C PRO A 35 12.13 -2.82 -10.24
N VAL A 36 12.83 -3.91 -10.60
CA VAL A 36 13.38 -4.11 -11.95
C VAL A 36 12.34 -3.96 -13.06
N PRO A 37 11.10 -4.48 -12.94
CA PRO A 37 10.08 -4.27 -13.97
C PRO A 37 9.77 -2.79 -14.24
N LEU A 38 9.70 -1.96 -13.19
CA LEU A 38 9.46 -0.52 -13.34
C LEU A 38 10.66 0.18 -13.99
N LEU A 39 11.88 -0.22 -13.63
CA LEU A 39 13.10 0.29 -14.24
C LEU A 39 13.15 -0.02 -15.74
N ASN A 40 12.74 -1.23 -16.11
CA ASN A 40 12.69 -1.64 -17.52
C ASN A 40 11.72 -0.78 -18.33
N GLU A 41 10.56 -0.44 -17.78
CA GLU A 41 9.59 0.45 -18.44
C GLU A 41 10.15 1.88 -18.58
N ILE A 42 10.82 2.41 -17.55
CA ILE A 42 11.47 3.73 -17.63
C ILE A 42 12.56 3.71 -18.70
N ARG A 43 13.43 2.69 -18.71
CA ARG A 43 14.49 2.55 -19.71
C ARG A 43 13.92 2.50 -21.13
N ALA A 44 12.89 1.69 -21.35
CA ALA A 44 12.23 1.61 -22.65
C ALA A 44 11.61 2.95 -23.08
N ALA A 45 10.99 3.69 -22.16
CA ALA A 45 10.49 5.04 -22.45
C ALA A 45 11.63 5.99 -22.87
N GLN A 46 12.77 5.96 -22.17
CA GLN A 46 13.93 6.79 -22.48
C GLN A 46 14.60 6.40 -23.80
N ASP A 47 14.62 5.12 -24.15
CA ASP A 47 15.10 4.65 -25.46
C ASP A 47 14.27 5.25 -26.60
N HIS A 48 12.94 5.33 -26.43
CA HIS A 48 12.04 5.99 -27.39
C HIS A 48 12.25 7.51 -27.44
N VAL A 49 12.42 8.17 -26.30
CA VAL A 49 12.74 9.61 -26.26
C VAL A 49 14.05 9.89 -26.99
N THR A 50 15.07 9.06 -26.78
CA THR A 50 16.39 9.22 -27.44
C THR A 50 16.28 9.07 -28.96
N ARG A 51 15.47 8.11 -29.45
CA ARG A 51 15.23 7.91 -30.89
C ARG A 51 14.59 9.11 -31.59
N CYS A 52 13.88 9.97 -30.87
CA CYS A 52 13.37 11.22 -31.45
C CYS A 52 14.48 12.16 -31.95
N TYR A 53 15.70 11.99 -31.44
CA TYR A 53 16.87 12.80 -31.78
C TYR A 53 17.88 12.06 -32.67
N ASP A 54 17.50 10.90 -33.22
CA ASP A 54 18.32 10.15 -34.18
C ASP A 54 18.50 10.96 -35.46
N HIS A 55 19.73 11.27 -35.85
CA HIS A 55 20.05 12.23 -36.90
C HIS A 55 19.39 11.88 -38.25
N ASP A 56 19.30 10.59 -38.57
CA ASP A 56 18.73 10.09 -39.83
C ASP A 56 17.19 10.14 -39.88
N LYS A 57 16.53 10.33 -38.73
CA LYS A 57 15.07 10.19 -38.60
C LYS A 57 14.40 11.33 -37.84
N SER A 58 15.16 12.22 -37.23
CA SER A 58 14.66 13.34 -36.41
C SER A 58 13.85 14.35 -37.22
N GLU A 59 14.10 14.47 -38.52
CA GLU A 59 13.31 15.29 -39.45
C GLU A 59 12.00 14.58 -39.88
N ASN A 60 11.91 13.27 -39.69
CA ASN A 60 10.69 12.51 -39.98
C ASN A 60 9.69 12.68 -38.84
N ARG A 61 8.74 13.58 -39.06
CA ARG A 61 7.69 13.91 -38.09
C ARG A 61 6.86 12.71 -37.64
N GLU A 62 6.38 11.88 -38.56
CA GLU A 62 5.54 10.72 -38.21
C GLU A 62 6.31 9.74 -37.33
N TYR A 63 7.60 9.54 -37.63
CA TYR A 63 8.49 8.75 -36.81
C TYR A 63 8.63 9.34 -35.40
N VAL A 64 8.96 10.63 -35.26
CA VAL A 64 9.11 11.29 -33.96
C VAL A 64 7.81 11.23 -33.14
N GLU A 65 6.66 11.49 -33.77
CA GLU A 65 5.36 11.38 -33.10
C GLU A 65 5.09 9.97 -32.59
N SER A 66 5.38 8.94 -33.40
CA SER A 66 5.23 7.54 -32.99
C SER A 66 6.13 7.19 -31.79
N GLN A 67 7.36 7.71 -31.75
CA GLN A 67 8.28 7.46 -30.64
C GLN A 67 7.80 8.13 -29.35
N ILE A 68 7.26 9.35 -29.42
CA ILE A 68 6.66 10.02 -28.25
C ILE A 68 5.47 9.22 -27.71
N GLU A 69 4.60 8.71 -28.59
CA GLU A 69 3.45 7.89 -28.19
C GLU A 69 3.86 6.56 -27.56
N MET A 70 4.90 5.91 -28.09
CA MET A 70 5.49 4.71 -27.48
C MET A 70 6.07 5.01 -26.10
N ALA A 71 6.82 6.11 -25.94
CA ALA A 71 7.37 6.54 -24.66
C ALA A 71 6.25 6.79 -23.62
N GLN A 72 5.18 7.48 -24.03
CA GLN A 72 4.00 7.69 -23.19
C GLN A 72 3.37 6.36 -22.75
N GLY A 73 3.29 5.38 -23.65
CA GLY A 73 2.79 4.05 -23.35
C GLY A 73 3.62 3.28 -22.31
N HIS A 74 4.95 3.45 -22.34
CA HIS A 74 5.86 2.86 -21.36
C HIS A 74 5.75 3.55 -19.99
N TYR A 75 5.71 4.89 -19.94
CA TYR A 75 5.48 5.60 -18.69
C TYR A 75 4.11 5.29 -18.07
N MET A 76 3.07 5.13 -18.89
CA MET A 76 1.76 4.72 -18.41
C MET A 76 1.80 3.32 -17.76
N ARG A 77 2.49 2.36 -18.38
CA ARG A 77 2.69 1.03 -17.78
C ARG A 77 3.47 1.10 -16.48
N CYS A 78 4.56 1.88 -16.45
CA CYS A 78 5.34 2.13 -15.24
C CYS A 78 4.47 2.69 -14.10
N LEU A 79 3.62 3.68 -14.41
CA LEU A 79 2.72 4.29 -13.42
C LEU A 79 1.75 3.27 -12.82
N LEU A 80 1.04 2.52 -13.68
CA LEU A 80 0.04 1.54 -13.26
C LEU A 80 0.66 0.38 -12.46
N ASP A 81 1.78 -0.18 -12.95
CA ASP A 81 2.52 -1.22 -12.24
C ASP A 81 3.11 -0.70 -10.93
N GLY A 82 3.53 0.56 -10.90
CA GLY A 82 3.97 1.27 -9.72
C GLY A 82 2.88 1.39 -8.65
N TYR A 83 1.67 1.77 -9.05
CA TYR A 83 0.53 1.82 -8.14
C TYR A 83 0.17 0.45 -7.56
N LYS A 84 0.18 -0.60 -8.39
CA LYS A 84 -0.02 -1.98 -7.93
C LYS A 84 1.08 -2.41 -6.95
N TYR A 85 2.33 -2.07 -7.24
CA TYR A 85 3.48 -2.34 -6.38
C TYR A 85 3.32 -1.65 -5.02
N ILE A 86 3.08 -0.34 -5.03
CA ILE A 86 2.88 0.46 -3.81
C ILE A 86 1.74 -0.13 -2.98
N TRP A 87 0.56 -0.33 -3.57
CA TRP A 87 -0.58 -0.83 -2.80
C TRP A 87 -0.30 -2.19 -2.14
N TYR A 88 0.34 -3.11 -2.88
CA TYR A 88 0.65 -4.44 -2.38
C TYR A 88 1.69 -4.40 -1.26
N HIS A 89 2.82 -3.73 -1.48
CA HIS A 89 3.92 -3.72 -0.52
C HIS A 89 3.62 -2.81 0.68
N PHE A 90 3.17 -1.58 0.44
CA PHE A 90 2.89 -0.60 1.49
C PHE A 90 1.68 -1.03 2.33
N GLY A 91 0.62 -1.54 1.69
CA GLY A 91 -0.51 -2.11 2.42
C GLY A 91 -0.11 -3.30 3.29
N ALA A 92 0.81 -4.15 2.83
CA ALA A 92 1.35 -5.25 3.62
C ALA A 92 2.23 -4.76 4.79
N ASP A 93 3.03 -3.71 4.60
CA ASP A 93 3.83 -3.10 5.66
C ASP A 93 2.94 -2.54 6.77
N ILE A 94 1.92 -1.74 6.43
CA ILE A 94 0.96 -1.20 7.40
C ILE A 94 0.32 -2.35 8.19
N LYS A 95 -0.16 -3.39 7.48
CA LYS A 95 -0.78 -4.55 8.13
C LYS A 95 0.18 -5.27 9.10
N ARG A 96 1.47 -5.36 8.76
CA ARG A 96 2.50 -5.95 9.64
C ARG A 96 2.82 -5.05 10.83
N LYS A 97 3.08 -3.77 10.58
CA LYS A 97 3.42 -2.74 11.59
C LYS A 97 2.39 -2.74 12.72
N TYR A 98 1.11 -2.87 12.38
CA TYR A 98 0.01 -2.83 13.34
C TYR A 98 -0.65 -4.19 13.63
N MET A 99 0.03 -5.30 13.32
CA MET A 99 -0.49 -6.65 13.59
C MET A 99 -0.66 -6.91 15.08
N LEU A 100 0.32 -6.51 15.90
CA LEU A 100 0.24 -6.68 17.37
C LEU A 100 -0.90 -5.87 17.97
N ALA A 101 -1.10 -4.64 17.48
CA ALA A 101 -2.23 -3.79 17.83
C ALA A 101 -3.57 -4.50 17.58
N ARG A 102 -3.71 -5.17 16.43
CA ARG A 102 -4.92 -5.93 16.10
C ARG A 102 -5.13 -7.20 16.93
N LEU A 103 -4.05 -7.91 17.28
CA LEU A 103 -4.14 -9.20 17.99
C LEU A 103 -4.28 -9.04 19.50
N PHE A 104 -3.65 -8.02 20.06
CA PHE A 104 -3.49 -7.85 21.50
C PHE A 104 -4.02 -6.53 22.03
N GLY A 105 -4.19 -5.51 21.18
CA GLY A 105 -4.76 -4.23 21.59
C GLY A 105 -6.28 -4.31 21.75
N LYS A 106 -6.81 -3.58 22.73
CA LYS A 106 -8.23 -3.25 22.81
C LYS A 106 -8.44 -1.90 22.13
N LEU A 107 -8.33 -1.89 20.80
CA LEU A 107 -8.28 -0.66 20.00
C LEU A 107 -9.59 0.16 20.09
N SER A 108 -10.70 -0.47 20.44
CA SER A 108 -11.98 0.20 20.73
C SER A 108 -11.93 1.18 21.90
N ASP A 109 -10.94 1.04 22.79
CA ASP A 109 -10.77 1.95 23.93
C ASP A 109 -10.04 3.26 23.52
N ILE A 110 -9.52 3.34 22.29
CA ILE A 110 -8.83 4.53 21.77
C ILE A 110 -9.86 5.50 21.21
N ASN A 111 -9.83 6.76 21.66
CA ASN A 111 -10.71 7.85 21.21
C ASN A 111 -12.19 7.43 21.15
N ASN A 112 -12.68 6.76 22.20
CA ASN A 112 -14.06 6.27 22.30
C ASN A 112 -14.52 5.38 21.12
N GLY A 113 -13.58 4.71 20.45
CA GLY A 113 -13.85 3.81 19.33
C GLY A 113 -13.81 4.46 17.94
N GLU A 114 -13.67 5.80 17.86
CA GLU A 114 -13.55 6.53 16.59
C GLU A 114 -12.33 6.05 15.77
N PHE A 115 -11.21 5.79 16.46
CA PHE A 115 -9.99 5.26 15.85
C PHE A 115 -10.24 4.00 15.01
N VAL A 116 -11.01 3.03 15.55
CA VAL A 116 -11.29 1.77 14.85
C VAL A 116 -12.20 2.01 13.65
N ALA A 117 -13.20 2.89 13.79
CA ALA A 117 -14.11 3.23 12.72
C ALA A 117 -13.37 3.90 11.54
N GLU A 118 -12.52 4.88 11.83
CA GLU A 118 -11.72 5.59 10.81
C GLU A 118 -10.73 4.65 10.12
N MET A 119 -9.99 3.86 10.89
CA MET A 119 -9.06 2.85 10.38
C MET A 119 -9.78 1.89 9.40
N GLN A 120 -10.95 1.38 9.80
CA GLN A 120 -11.75 0.51 8.94
C GLN A 120 -12.28 1.23 7.69
N ASN A 121 -12.66 2.50 7.81
CA ASN A 121 -13.16 3.29 6.71
C ASN A 121 -12.08 3.53 5.65
N TYR A 122 -10.90 4.01 6.07
CA TYR A 122 -9.77 4.20 5.16
C TYR A 122 -9.40 2.91 4.46
N PHE A 123 -9.23 1.80 5.21
CA PHE A 123 -8.86 0.53 4.59
C PHE A 123 -9.92 0.02 3.61
N ARG A 124 -11.21 0.08 3.98
CA ARG A 124 -12.32 -0.39 3.13
C ARG A 124 -12.41 0.44 1.85
N GLN A 125 -12.32 1.76 1.97
CA GLN A 125 -12.38 2.67 0.83
C GLN A 125 -11.18 2.47 -0.09
N SER A 126 -9.96 2.41 0.45
CA SER A 126 -8.75 2.13 -0.32
C SER A 126 -8.83 0.81 -1.08
N LYS A 127 -9.34 -0.24 -0.43
CA LYS A 127 -9.50 -1.55 -1.06
C LYS A 127 -10.50 -1.49 -2.22
N LYS A 128 -11.67 -0.88 -2.00
CA LYS A 128 -12.70 -0.73 -3.02
C LYS A 128 -12.18 0.05 -4.24
N ASP A 129 -11.47 1.15 -4.00
CA ASP A 129 -10.90 1.95 -5.09
C ASP A 129 -9.82 1.17 -5.86
N ASN A 130 -8.99 0.37 -5.18
CA ASN A 130 -8.00 -0.49 -5.87
C ASN A 130 -8.66 -1.53 -6.77
N GLU A 131 -9.70 -2.21 -6.26
CA GLU A 131 -10.43 -3.23 -7.01
C GLU A 131 -11.10 -2.61 -8.24
N GLN A 132 -11.72 -1.44 -8.09
CA GLN A 132 -12.33 -0.72 -9.21
C GLN A 132 -11.28 -0.21 -10.21
N ALA A 133 -10.13 0.28 -9.75
CA ALA A 133 -9.05 0.73 -10.62
C ALA A 133 -8.57 -0.38 -11.56
N ARG A 134 -8.34 -1.59 -11.02
CA ARG A 134 -7.93 -2.78 -11.80
C ARG A 134 -8.95 -3.18 -12.86
N LEU A 135 -10.25 -3.08 -12.56
CA LEU A 135 -11.33 -3.41 -13.50
C LEU A 135 -11.43 -2.42 -14.67
N LEU A 136 -10.98 -1.19 -14.47
CA LEU A 136 -11.04 -0.11 -15.45
C LEU A 136 -9.74 0.08 -16.23
N GLU A 137 -8.64 -0.57 -15.84
CA GLU A 137 -7.29 -0.37 -16.40
C GLU A 137 -7.23 -0.51 -17.93
N THR A 138 -8.07 -1.37 -18.52
CA THR A 138 -8.18 -1.57 -19.98
C THR A 138 -9.35 -0.84 -20.64
N LYS A 139 -10.31 -0.32 -19.85
CA LYS A 139 -11.55 0.30 -20.34
C LYS A 139 -11.51 1.83 -20.29
N ASP A 140 -10.97 2.37 -19.20
CA ASP A 140 -10.89 3.79 -18.89
C ASP A 140 -9.65 4.02 -18.03
N LYS A 141 -8.53 4.34 -18.70
CA LYS A 141 -7.22 4.49 -18.06
C LYS A 141 -7.17 5.69 -17.13
N GLU A 142 -7.77 6.80 -17.52
CA GLU A 142 -7.75 8.03 -16.72
C GLU A 142 -8.49 7.81 -15.41
N LYS A 143 -9.70 7.23 -15.47
CA LYS A 143 -10.44 6.87 -14.25
C LYS A 143 -9.74 5.79 -13.42
N SER A 144 -9.05 4.85 -14.06
CA SER A 144 -8.23 3.85 -13.36
C SER A 144 -7.11 4.51 -12.55
N ILE A 145 -6.40 5.49 -13.13
CA ILE A 145 -5.35 6.28 -12.46
C ILE A 145 -5.93 7.02 -11.25
N ASP A 146 -7.03 7.74 -11.41
CA ASP A 146 -7.66 8.49 -10.31
C ASP A 146 -8.04 7.58 -9.14
N LEU A 147 -8.57 6.39 -9.43
CA LEU A 147 -8.92 5.40 -8.42
C LEU A 147 -7.69 4.81 -7.73
N TYR A 148 -6.60 4.56 -8.46
CA TYR A 148 -5.35 4.15 -7.83
C TYR A 148 -4.78 5.25 -6.92
N GLU A 149 -4.79 6.52 -7.35
CA GLU A 149 -4.33 7.65 -6.54
C GLU A 149 -5.13 7.78 -5.25
N ARG A 150 -6.46 7.71 -5.34
CA ARG A 150 -7.35 7.68 -4.16
C ARG A 150 -7.08 6.49 -3.25
N SER A 151 -6.88 5.31 -3.83
CA SER A 151 -6.61 4.08 -3.08
C SER A 151 -5.31 4.19 -2.27
N ILE A 152 -4.25 4.68 -2.89
CA ILE A 152 -2.96 4.88 -2.22
C ILE A 152 -3.05 6.01 -1.20
N GLY A 153 -3.74 7.11 -1.53
CA GLY A 153 -4.00 8.20 -0.59
C GLY A 153 -4.70 7.71 0.68
N GLY A 154 -5.66 6.79 0.57
CA GLY A 154 -6.29 6.20 1.75
C GLY A 154 -5.37 5.25 2.54
N LEU A 155 -4.39 4.59 1.91
CA LEU A 155 -3.35 3.85 2.64
C LEU A 155 -2.39 4.79 3.38
N ILE A 156 -2.06 5.95 2.79
CA ILE A 156 -1.23 6.97 3.44
C ILE A 156 -1.95 7.51 4.68
N LYS A 157 -3.22 7.92 4.53
CA LYS A 157 -4.06 8.36 5.66
C LYS A 157 -4.20 7.31 6.75
N LEU A 158 -4.26 6.04 6.37
CA LEU A 158 -4.28 4.94 7.32
C LEU A 158 -2.98 4.86 8.13
N ASP A 159 -1.82 4.98 7.49
CA ASP A 159 -0.52 4.97 8.18
C ASP A 159 -0.36 6.21 9.08
N GLU A 160 -0.75 7.39 8.61
CA GLU A 160 -0.80 8.64 9.38
C GLU A 160 -1.68 8.50 10.63
N LEU A 161 -2.91 7.99 10.48
CA LEU A 161 -3.83 7.76 11.61
C LEU A 161 -3.18 6.88 12.69
N TYR A 162 -2.43 5.86 12.27
CA TYR A 162 -1.74 5.00 13.22
C TYR A 162 -0.53 5.71 13.88
N GLU A 163 0.23 6.51 13.13
CA GLU A 163 1.36 7.27 13.67
C GLU A 163 0.91 8.31 14.68
N ASP A 164 -0.17 9.03 14.38
CA ASP A 164 -0.76 10.03 15.27
C ASP A 164 -1.28 9.40 16.59
N ASN A 165 -1.65 8.12 16.55
CA ASN A 165 -2.18 7.39 17.72
C ASN A 165 -1.19 6.37 18.31
N GLU A 166 0.09 6.43 17.96
CA GLU A 166 1.07 5.38 18.28
C GLU A 166 1.18 5.11 19.80
N SER A 167 1.16 6.16 20.61
CA SER A 167 1.23 6.05 22.08
C SER A 167 0.00 5.34 22.67
N ALA A 168 -1.19 5.73 22.22
CA ALA A 168 -2.46 5.14 22.63
C ALA A 168 -2.57 3.67 22.19
N ILE A 169 -2.11 3.36 20.97
CA ILE A 169 -2.03 1.99 20.46
C ILE A 169 -1.10 1.14 21.33
N ARG A 170 0.12 1.62 21.62
CA ARG A 170 1.07 0.90 22.47
C ARG A 170 0.52 0.64 23.87
N TRP A 171 -0.13 1.63 24.46
CA TRP A 171 -0.80 1.47 25.76
C TRP A 171 -1.91 0.42 25.69
N SER A 172 -2.77 0.49 24.66
CA SER A 172 -3.85 -0.46 24.43
C SER A 172 -3.35 -1.91 24.29
N VAL A 173 -2.23 -2.11 23.58
CA VAL A 173 -1.56 -3.43 23.47
C VAL A 173 -1.07 -3.93 24.83
N ARG A 174 -0.37 -3.08 25.60
CA ARG A 174 0.12 -3.45 26.93
C ARG A 174 -1.02 -3.84 27.88
N LYS A 175 -2.08 -3.03 27.90
CA LYS A 175 -3.29 -3.30 28.69
C LYS A 175 -3.94 -4.62 28.27
N GLY A 176 -4.12 -4.86 26.97
CA GLY A 176 -4.72 -6.09 26.48
C GLY A 176 -3.88 -7.34 26.76
N LEU A 177 -2.56 -7.26 26.67
CA LEU A 177 -1.65 -8.33 27.09
C LEU A 177 -1.75 -8.63 28.59
N ALA A 178 -1.74 -7.59 29.44
CA ALA A 178 -1.89 -7.75 30.88
C ALA A 178 -3.23 -8.42 31.24
N MET A 179 -4.33 -8.01 30.60
CA MET A 179 -5.64 -8.63 30.81
C MET A 179 -5.68 -10.10 30.38
N LYS A 180 -5.06 -10.45 29.24
CA LYS A 180 -4.95 -11.86 28.82
C LYS A 180 -4.12 -12.68 29.81
N ALA A 181 -3.02 -12.12 30.32
CA ALA A 181 -2.20 -12.79 31.33
C ALA A 181 -2.99 -13.06 32.62
N ILE A 182 -3.71 -12.07 33.12
CA ILE A 182 -4.60 -12.23 34.30
C ILE A 182 -5.65 -13.31 34.04
N TYR A 183 -6.28 -13.31 32.86
CA TYR A 183 -7.26 -14.33 32.48
C TYR A 183 -6.66 -15.74 32.50
N TYR A 184 -5.49 -15.95 31.89
CA TYR A 184 -4.82 -17.25 31.88
C TYR A 184 -4.38 -17.70 33.27
N LEU A 185 -3.87 -16.79 34.11
CA LEU A 185 -3.54 -17.09 35.50
C LEU A 185 -4.78 -17.55 36.28
N GLY A 186 -5.91 -16.85 36.11
CA GLY A 186 -7.18 -17.25 36.71
C GLY A 186 -7.63 -18.66 36.28
N TRP A 187 -7.49 -18.97 34.98
CA TRP A 187 -7.76 -20.32 34.45
C TRP A 187 -6.87 -21.40 35.06
N ILE A 188 -5.56 -21.14 35.18
CA ILE A 188 -4.60 -22.08 35.77
C ILE A 188 -4.94 -22.33 37.24
N ILE A 189 -5.25 -21.27 37.99
CA ILE A 189 -5.64 -21.37 39.40
C ILE A 189 -6.92 -22.20 39.54
N ALA A 190 -7.95 -21.91 38.74
CA ALA A 190 -9.21 -22.65 38.76
C ALA A 190 -9.03 -24.14 38.40
N LEU A 191 -8.18 -24.44 37.40
CA LEU A 191 -7.84 -25.82 37.04
C LEU A 191 -7.11 -26.53 38.19
N GLY A 192 -6.14 -25.87 38.82
CA GLY A 192 -5.42 -26.40 39.99
C GLY A 192 -6.37 -26.72 41.15
N PHE A 193 -7.30 -25.81 41.48
CA PHE A 193 -8.33 -26.06 42.48
C PHE A 193 -9.24 -27.24 42.11
N THR A 194 -9.62 -27.36 40.84
CA THR A 194 -10.46 -28.46 40.35
C THR A 194 -9.72 -29.79 40.51
N ILE A 195 -8.47 -29.89 40.05
CA ILE A 195 -7.65 -31.10 40.20
C ILE A 195 -7.48 -31.45 41.67
N ALA A 196 -7.12 -30.48 42.53
CA ALA A 196 -6.95 -30.71 43.96
C ALA A 196 -8.23 -31.22 44.63
N ARG A 197 -9.39 -30.68 44.27
CA ARG A 197 -10.70 -31.08 44.84
C ARG A 197 -11.08 -32.53 44.50
N TYR A 198 -10.74 -32.99 43.30
CA TYR A 198 -11.08 -34.35 42.83
C TYR A 198 -9.91 -35.34 42.99
N TRP A 199 -8.79 -34.91 43.58
CA TRP A 199 -7.58 -35.71 43.72
C TRP A 199 -7.82 -36.98 44.56
N ASP A 200 -8.49 -36.83 45.70
CA ASP A 200 -8.80 -37.97 46.58
C ASP A 200 -9.80 -38.93 45.92
N THR A 201 -10.75 -38.42 45.13
CA THR A 201 -11.72 -39.22 44.38
C THR A 201 -11.07 -39.98 43.22
N LEU A 202 -10.08 -39.36 42.57
CA LEU A 202 -9.25 -40.00 41.54
C LEU A 202 -8.40 -41.11 42.14
N ILE A 203 -7.74 -40.88 43.29
CA ILE A 203 -6.93 -41.90 43.97
C ILE A 203 -7.77 -43.11 44.38
N GLN A 204 -9.01 -42.91 44.85
CA GLN A 204 -9.92 -44.00 45.21
C GLN A 204 -10.42 -44.81 44.00
N TYR A 205 -10.43 -44.25 42.80
CA TYR A 205 -10.87 -44.96 41.59
C TYR A 205 -9.78 -45.82 40.95
N PHE A 206 -8.52 -45.57 41.30
CA PHE A 206 -7.33 -46.24 40.74
C PHE A 206 -6.56 -47.11 41.74
N ASN A 207 -6.99 -47.15 43.01
CA ASN A 207 -6.58 -48.13 44.03
C ASN A 207 -7.69 -49.17 44.21
#